data_AF-A0A3M0YZC4-F1
#
_entry.id   AF-A0A3M0YZC4-F1
#
_cell.length_a   1.000
_cell.length_b   1.000
_cell.length_c   1.000
_cell.angle_alpha   90.00
_cell.angle_beta   90.00
_cell.angle_gamma   90.00
#
_symmetry.space_group_name_H-M   'P 1'
#
loop_
_entity.id
_entity.type
_entity.pdbx_description
1 polymer ?
#
loop_
_entity_poly.entity_id
_entity_poly.type
_entity_poly.pdbx_seq_one_letter_code
_entity_poly.pdbx_strand_id
1 'polypeptide(L)'
;SSEYIKELNESGKLYLFEIYNKDFADMSTGNKNLHTLYFEALFSDQNKDKDYVFKLDGEAELFFRPKSLEKILENRKSSHEIISKRRYTEDKIFFHVPITINRVQKSATKFNAKINNVLASNRNINIVGVDRGEKHLAYYSVINQKGERLESGSFNIINGVDYQSKLTEKAKSRDQARKDWQTIENIKEMKKGYISQIVRKIADLAIKHNAVIVLEDLNVRFKQVRGGIEKSIYQQLEKALIEKLNYLVNKNETDPNKAGHVLKGYQLTAPFENFKSMGKQTGIIFYTQASYTSKIDPVTGWRPHLHLKYVNAEQAKAEICKFSKIEFVNNRFAFTYDIKVFEPNKKEYPKKTIWTICSNVERFRWNKNLENNKGGYERYADITEPLKQLFKLVNIDIKQNILEQIRTLNTKGNEKFFKDLVFYIELICQIRNTDENASDPNHKDFILSPVEPFFDSRDPQNVEKGLPQNADENGAYNIARKGIIILKKLSDLKNNKKNFEEMSWSDIYVSDVEWDNFAVEGGTSI
;
A
#
# COMPACT_ATOMS: atom_id res chain seq x y z
N SER A 1 -19.84 -10.93 -54.73
CA SER A 1 -20.26 -9.53 -54.49
C SER A 1 -21.07 -9.47 -53.21
N SER A 2 -21.46 -8.28 -52.77
CA SER A 2 -22.42 -8.10 -51.65
C SER A 2 -23.76 -8.80 -51.92
N GLU A 3 -24.27 -8.77 -53.15
CA GLU A 3 -25.54 -9.43 -53.50
C GLU A 3 -25.45 -10.95 -53.29
N TYR A 4 -24.34 -11.57 -53.72
CA TYR A 4 -24.14 -13.01 -53.55
C TYR A 4 -24.17 -13.45 -52.08
N ILE A 5 -23.55 -12.68 -51.17
CA ILE A 5 -23.57 -12.99 -49.74
C ILE A 5 -24.98 -12.85 -49.16
N LYS A 6 -25.75 -11.84 -49.59
CA LYS A 6 -27.15 -11.67 -49.18
C LYS A 6 -28.02 -12.84 -49.63
N GLU A 7 -27.88 -13.27 -50.89
CA GLU A 7 -28.61 -14.41 -51.44
C GLU A 7 -28.33 -15.71 -50.67
N LEU A 8 -27.06 -15.97 -50.31
CA LEU A 8 -26.69 -17.13 -49.50
C LEU A 8 -27.27 -17.06 -48.08
N ASN A 9 -27.33 -15.86 -47.48
CA ASN A 9 -27.90 -15.66 -46.15
C ASN A 9 -29.42 -15.83 -46.16
N GLU A 10 -30.11 -15.27 -47.15
CA GLU A 10 -31.56 -15.40 -47.34
C GLU A 10 -31.98 -16.84 -47.64
N SER A 11 -31.16 -17.59 -48.37
CA SER A 11 -31.40 -19.01 -48.67
C SER A 11 -30.99 -19.97 -47.54
N GLY A 12 -30.48 -19.46 -46.41
CA GLY A 12 -30.07 -20.26 -45.25
C GLY A 12 -28.80 -21.10 -45.47
N LYS A 13 -28.05 -20.84 -46.55
CA LYS A 13 -26.78 -21.51 -46.87
C LYS A 13 -25.60 -20.88 -46.13
N LEU A 14 -25.77 -19.65 -45.65
CA LEU A 14 -24.80 -18.90 -44.87
C LEU A 14 -25.53 -18.24 -43.69
N TYR A 15 -24.90 -18.21 -42.51
CA TYR A 15 -25.41 -17.44 -41.38
C TYR A 15 -24.44 -16.30 -41.11
N LEU A 16 -24.92 -15.07 -41.28
CA LEU A 16 -24.11 -13.88 -41.06
C LEU A 16 -24.41 -13.24 -39.70
N PHE A 17 -23.37 -13.03 -38.91
CA PHE A 17 -23.44 -12.33 -37.63
C PHE A 17 -22.47 -11.16 -37.63
N GLU A 18 -22.95 -9.99 -37.20
CA GLU A 18 -22.08 -8.85 -36.97
C GLU A 18 -21.34 -9.02 -35.64
N ILE A 19 -20.01 -8.90 -35.67
CA ILE A 19 -19.20 -8.85 -34.44
C ILE A 19 -19.35 -7.44 -33.85
N TYR A 20 -20.14 -7.34 -32.78
CA TYR A 20 -20.56 -6.05 -32.26
C TYR A 20 -20.24 -5.85 -30.77
N ASN A 21 -19.85 -4.62 -30.44
CA ASN A 21 -19.85 -4.08 -29.09
C ASN A 21 -20.25 -2.59 -29.16
N LYS A 22 -20.47 -1.93 -28.02
CA LYS A 22 -20.95 -0.55 -27.97
C LYS A 22 -20.08 0.47 -28.73
N ASP A 23 -18.80 0.18 -28.94
CA ASP A 23 -17.88 1.10 -29.59
C ASP A 23 -18.10 1.16 -31.12
N PHE A 24 -18.80 0.18 -31.69
CA PHE A 24 -19.21 0.12 -33.10
C PHE A 24 -20.60 0.72 -33.34
N ALA A 25 -21.25 1.29 -32.32
CA ALA A 25 -22.50 2.01 -32.50
C ALA A 25 -22.25 3.32 -33.27
N ASP A 26 -23.15 3.69 -34.18
CA ASP A 26 -23.03 4.94 -34.97
C ASP A 26 -22.85 6.20 -34.12
N MET A 27 -23.47 6.22 -32.93
CA MET A 27 -23.42 7.35 -31.98
C MET A 27 -22.24 7.26 -30.98
N SER A 28 -21.33 6.31 -31.15
CA SER A 28 -20.18 6.12 -30.26
C SER A 28 -19.14 7.21 -30.49
N THR A 29 -18.97 8.11 -29.52
CA THR A 29 -18.01 9.24 -29.56
C THR A 29 -16.90 9.14 -28.51
N GLY A 30 -16.93 8.11 -27.67
CA GLY A 30 -15.98 7.93 -26.57
C GLY A 30 -14.72 7.15 -26.95
N ASN A 31 -13.72 7.18 -26.07
CA ASN A 31 -12.52 6.35 -26.21
C ASN A 31 -12.87 4.86 -26.23
N LYS A 32 -12.38 4.16 -27.25
CA LYS A 32 -12.62 2.72 -27.45
C LYS A 32 -12.18 1.88 -26.24
N ASN A 33 -12.87 0.76 -26.04
CA ASN A 33 -12.45 -0.26 -25.11
C ASN A 33 -11.11 -0.86 -25.56
N LEU A 34 -10.30 -1.32 -24.60
CA LEU A 34 -8.98 -1.87 -24.92
C LEU A 34 -9.08 -3.10 -25.83
N HIS A 35 -10.09 -3.95 -25.61
CA HIS A 35 -10.32 -5.13 -26.45
C HIS A 35 -10.80 -4.77 -27.86
N THR A 36 -11.50 -3.65 -28.04
CA THR A 36 -11.85 -3.14 -29.38
C THR A 36 -10.58 -2.74 -30.13
N LEU A 37 -9.65 -2.04 -29.46
CA LEU A 37 -8.34 -1.72 -30.04
C LEU A 37 -7.54 -2.99 -30.39
N TYR A 38 -7.57 -4.02 -29.55
CA TYR A 38 -6.92 -5.30 -29.86
C TYR A 38 -7.54 -5.99 -31.06
N PHE A 39 -8.87 -6.01 -31.17
CA PHE A 39 -9.57 -6.64 -32.29
C PHE A 39 -9.29 -5.90 -33.60
N GLU A 40 -9.33 -4.57 -33.61
CA GLU A 40 -8.98 -3.76 -34.79
C GLU A 40 -7.50 -3.93 -35.17
N ALA A 41 -6.62 -4.02 -34.18
CA ALA A 41 -5.18 -4.21 -34.41
C ALA A 41 -4.86 -5.52 -35.14
N LEU A 42 -5.62 -6.60 -34.94
CA LEU A 42 -5.43 -7.88 -35.63
C LEU A 42 -5.38 -7.72 -37.15
N PHE A 43 -6.25 -6.87 -37.69
CA PHE A 43 -6.48 -6.70 -39.12
C PHE A 43 -5.87 -5.41 -39.68
N SER A 44 -5.05 -4.72 -38.89
CA SER A 44 -4.41 -3.46 -39.29
C SER A 44 -3.19 -3.69 -40.17
N ASP A 45 -2.94 -2.80 -41.12
CA ASP A 45 -1.71 -2.83 -41.95
C ASP A 45 -0.45 -2.72 -41.07
N GLN A 46 -0.51 -1.95 -39.98
CA GLN A 46 0.62 -1.83 -39.04
C GLN A 46 0.96 -3.15 -38.34
N ASN A 47 -0.02 -4.02 -38.09
CA ASN A 47 0.24 -5.35 -37.54
C ASN A 47 0.92 -6.25 -38.58
N LYS A 48 0.48 -6.18 -39.84
CA LYS A 48 1.11 -6.88 -40.98
C LYS A 48 2.56 -6.44 -41.17
N ASP A 49 2.83 -5.14 -41.13
CA ASP A 49 4.17 -4.57 -41.28
C ASP A 49 5.12 -4.96 -40.12
N LYS A 50 4.57 -5.44 -39.00
CA LYS A 50 5.29 -5.90 -37.82
C LYS A 50 5.28 -7.42 -37.67
N ASP A 51 5.14 -8.15 -38.78
CA ASP A 51 5.16 -9.62 -38.81
C ASP A 51 4.10 -10.26 -37.90
N TYR A 52 2.91 -9.65 -37.85
CA TYR A 52 1.76 -10.16 -37.10
C TYR A 52 2.06 -10.40 -35.61
N VAL A 53 2.59 -9.36 -34.94
CA VAL A 53 2.76 -9.34 -33.47
C VAL A 53 1.47 -9.70 -32.73
N PHE A 54 0.32 -9.30 -33.27
CA PHE A 54 -1.00 -9.74 -32.85
C PHE A 54 -1.49 -10.84 -33.79
N LYS A 55 -1.80 -12.00 -33.23
CA LYS A 55 -2.25 -13.17 -33.97
C LYS A 55 -3.66 -13.53 -33.54
N LEU A 56 -4.53 -13.72 -34.53
CA LEU A 56 -5.83 -14.35 -34.33
C LEU A 56 -5.63 -15.86 -34.18
N ASP A 57 -6.13 -16.43 -33.09
CA ASP A 57 -6.03 -17.86 -32.82
C ASP A 57 -7.28 -18.62 -33.27
N GLY A 58 -7.14 -19.95 -33.44
CA GLY A 58 -8.27 -20.86 -33.66
C GLY A 58 -9.07 -21.11 -32.37
N GLU A 59 -9.97 -22.09 -32.36
CA GLU A 59 -10.77 -22.45 -31.17
C GLU A 59 -11.68 -21.32 -30.65
N ALA A 60 -12.19 -20.50 -31.57
CA ALA A 60 -13.23 -19.54 -31.23
C ALA A 60 -14.55 -20.25 -30.91
N GLU A 61 -15.29 -19.71 -29.95
CA GLU A 61 -16.52 -20.31 -29.43
C GLU A 61 -17.72 -19.37 -29.64
N LEU A 62 -18.88 -19.96 -29.96
CA LEU A 62 -20.16 -19.28 -30.09
C LEU A 62 -21.11 -19.77 -29.00
N PHE A 63 -21.70 -18.84 -28.25
CA PHE A 63 -22.63 -19.14 -27.18
C PHE A 63 -23.97 -18.47 -27.42
N PHE A 64 -25.06 -19.22 -27.28
CA PHE A 64 -26.40 -18.65 -27.19
C PHE A 64 -26.81 -18.48 -25.73
N ARG A 65 -27.25 -17.29 -25.36
CA ARG A 65 -27.77 -16.99 -24.03
C ARG A 65 -29.21 -16.50 -24.15
N PRO A 66 -30.20 -17.29 -23.72
CA PRO A 66 -31.59 -16.87 -23.65
C PRO A 66 -31.78 -15.62 -22.78
N LYS A 67 -32.86 -14.88 -23.01
CA LYS A 67 -33.32 -13.80 -22.14
C LYS A 67 -33.56 -14.35 -20.73
N SER A 68 -33.23 -13.56 -19.72
CA SER A 68 -33.34 -13.97 -18.32
C SER A 68 -34.07 -12.98 -17.44
N LEU A 69 -34.43 -11.80 -17.98
CA LEU A 69 -35.16 -10.75 -17.27
C LEU A 69 -36.26 -10.19 -18.16
N GLU A 70 -37.33 -9.71 -17.54
CA GLU A 70 -38.35 -8.94 -18.23
C GLU A 70 -37.96 -7.46 -18.32
N LYS A 71 -38.55 -6.74 -19.28
CA LYS A 71 -38.24 -5.32 -19.52
C LYS A 71 -38.77 -4.46 -18.37
N ILE A 72 -37.88 -3.68 -17.76
CA ILE A 72 -38.22 -2.69 -16.73
C ILE A 72 -37.70 -1.34 -17.19
N LEU A 73 -38.59 -0.36 -17.33
CA LEU A 73 -38.23 1.01 -17.69
C LEU A 73 -37.58 1.73 -16.51
N GLU A 74 -36.48 2.43 -16.75
CA GLU A 74 -35.85 3.33 -15.78
C GLU A 74 -36.40 4.74 -15.97
N ASN A 75 -36.91 5.31 -14.88
CA ASN A 75 -37.32 6.72 -14.84
C ASN A 75 -36.09 7.63 -14.80
N ARG A 76 -35.54 7.95 -15.97
CA ARG A 76 -34.47 8.95 -16.16
C ARG A 76 -34.92 9.98 -17.18
N LYS A 77 -34.52 11.24 -16.99
CA LYS A 77 -34.73 12.31 -17.98
C LYS A 77 -33.85 12.02 -19.21
N SER A 78 -34.44 11.37 -20.21
CA SER A 78 -33.82 10.99 -21.48
C SER A 78 -34.84 11.15 -22.59
N SER A 79 -34.40 11.51 -23.80
CA SER A 79 -35.28 11.62 -24.98
C SER A 79 -35.74 10.26 -25.52
N HIS A 80 -35.17 9.16 -25.00
CA HIS A 80 -35.51 7.79 -25.37
C HIS A 80 -35.64 6.92 -24.12
N GLU A 81 -36.41 5.84 -24.23
CA GLU A 81 -36.61 4.87 -23.16
C GLU A 81 -35.29 4.20 -22.73
N ILE A 82 -35.04 4.18 -21.42
CA ILE A 82 -33.90 3.50 -20.84
C ILE A 82 -34.41 2.24 -20.16
N ILE A 83 -34.01 1.07 -20.65
CA ILE A 83 -34.39 -0.22 -20.07
C ILE A 83 -33.31 -0.68 -19.10
N SER A 84 -33.69 -0.92 -17.84
CA SER A 84 -32.75 -1.43 -16.84
C SER A 84 -32.25 -2.81 -17.25
N LYS A 85 -30.93 -3.01 -17.18
CA LYS A 85 -30.29 -4.29 -17.51
C LYS A 85 -30.71 -4.84 -18.89
N ARG A 86 -31.04 -3.97 -19.87
CA ARG A 86 -31.53 -4.31 -21.23
C ARG A 86 -30.85 -5.50 -21.87
N ARG A 87 -29.52 -5.61 -21.73
CA ARG A 87 -28.75 -6.70 -22.31
C ARG A 87 -29.19 -8.09 -21.86
N TYR A 88 -29.99 -8.27 -20.80
CA TYR A 88 -30.53 -9.54 -20.30
C TYR A 88 -32.02 -9.74 -20.62
N THR A 89 -32.67 -8.76 -21.24
CA THR A 89 -34.10 -8.83 -21.62
C THR A 89 -34.31 -9.35 -23.05
N GLU A 90 -33.23 -9.79 -23.69
CA GLU A 90 -33.16 -10.24 -25.07
C GLU A 90 -32.23 -11.45 -25.14
N ASP A 91 -32.55 -12.37 -26.04
CA ASP A 91 -31.65 -13.46 -26.44
C ASP A 91 -30.39 -12.86 -27.08
N LYS A 92 -29.23 -13.43 -26.79
CA LYS A 92 -27.96 -12.95 -27.34
C LYS A 92 -27.05 -14.09 -27.77
N ILE A 93 -26.35 -13.87 -28.87
CA ILE A 93 -25.24 -14.69 -29.30
C ILE A 93 -23.95 -13.98 -28.88
N PHE A 94 -23.02 -14.73 -28.29
CA PHE A 94 -21.71 -14.26 -27.90
C PHE A 94 -20.66 -14.99 -28.73
N PHE A 95 -19.66 -14.23 -29.19
CA PHE A 95 -18.50 -14.74 -29.90
C PHE A 95 -17.26 -14.52 -29.02
N HIS A 96 -16.63 -15.61 -28.59
CA HIS A 96 -15.37 -15.58 -27.85
C HIS A 96 -14.25 -15.98 -28.80
N VAL A 97 -13.24 -15.12 -28.92
CA VAL A 97 -12.15 -15.30 -29.87
C VAL A 97 -10.80 -15.13 -29.16
N PRO A 98 -9.95 -16.17 -29.14
CA PRO A 98 -8.63 -16.08 -28.56
C PRO A 98 -7.68 -15.32 -29.48
N ILE A 99 -6.74 -14.60 -28.86
CA ILE A 99 -5.66 -13.88 -29.55
C ILE A 99 -4.35 -14.11 -28.81
N THR A 100 -3.25 -14.11 -29.57
CA THR A 100 -1.89 -14.11 -29.04
C THR A 100 -1.24 -12.76 -29.30
N ILE A 101 -0.73 -12.15 -28.24
CA ILE A 101 -0.02 -10.87 -28.29
C ILE A 101 1.49 -11.13 -28.20
N ASN A 102 2.29 -10.37 -28.94
CA ASN A 102 3.74 -10.51 -29.07
C ASN A 102 4.19 -11.90 -29.59
N ARG A 103 3.45 -12.46 -30.56
CA ARG A 103 3.70 -13.79 -31.15
C ARG A 103 5.15 -14.03 -31.57
N VAL A 104 5.79 -13.03 -32.17
CA VAL A 104 7.12 -13.15 -32.79
C VAL A 104 8.28 -13.12 -31.78
N GLN A 105 8.01 -12.80 -30.50
CA GLN A 105 9.06 -12.59 -29.53
C GLN A 105 9.47 -13.89 -28.83
N LYS A 106 10.77 -14.17 -28.76
CA LYS A 106 11.31 -15.34 -28.04
C LYS A 106 11.04 -15.21 -26.54
N SER A 107 10.86 -16.36 -25.88
CA SER A 107 10.66 -16.52 -24.42
C SER A 107 11.46 -15.51 -23.58
N ALA A 108 10.78 -14.91 -22.60
CA ALA A 108 11.33 -13.94 -21.67
C ALA A 108 12.23 -14.59 -20.60
N THR A 109 13.24 -15.35 -21.02
CA THR A 109 14.23 -15.92 -20.09
C THR A 109 14.94 -14.79 -19.35
N LYS A 110 15.13 -14.99 -18.04
CA LYS A 110 15.91 -14.09 -17.16
C LYS A 110 15.37 -12.65 -17.14
N PHE A 111 14.05 -12.48 -17.19
CA PHE A 111 13.38 -11.17 -17.23
C PHE A 111 13.84 -10.21 -16.11
N ASN A 112 13.83 -10.67 -14.85
CA ASN A 112 14.27 -9.86 -13.71
C ASN A 112 15.74 -9.44 -13.83
N ALA A 113 16.62 -10.30 -14.33
CA ALA A 113 18.02 -9.97 -14.53
C ALA A 113 18.21 -8.84 -15.56
N LYS A 114 17.41 -8.83 -16.63
CA LYS A 114 17.41 -7.73 -17.62
C LYS A 114 16.97 -6.42 -16.98
N ILE A 115 15.90 -6.43 -16.19
CA ILE A 115 15.43 -5.25 -15.46
C ILE A 115 16.48 -4.76 -14.46
N ASN A 116 17.05 -5.65 -13.64
CA ASN A 116 18.06 -5.30 -12.65
C ASN A 116 19.32 -4.70 -13.26
N ASN A 117 19.74 -5.18 -14.43
CA ASN A 117 20.86 -4.60 -15.17
C ASN A 117 20.63 -3.12 -15.55
N VAL A 118 19.39 -2.76 -15.89
CA VAL A 118 18.99 -1.38 -16.18
C VAL A 118 18.90 -0.56 -14.89
N LEU A 119 18.25 -1.09 -13.85
CA LEU A 119 18.04 -0.40 -12.58
C LEU A 119 19.35 -0.07 -11.86
N ALA A 120 20.28 -1.02 -11.80
CA ALA A 120 21.55 -0.91 -11.07
C ALA A 120 22.50 0.20 -11.58
N SER A 121 22.24 0.78 -12.75
CA SER A 121 23.04 1.90 -13.29
C SER A 121 22.22 3.16 -13.51
N ASN A 122 20.94 3.16 -13.14
CA ASN A 122 20.04 4.26 -13.45
C ASN A 122 19.63 5.00 -12.17
N ARG A 123 20.19 6.20 -12.00
CA ARG A 123 19.87 7.11 -10.88
C ARG A 123 18.54 7.86 -11.07
N ASN A 124 17.96 7.82 -12.28
CA ASN A 124 16.72 8.51 -12.65
C ASN A 124 15.50 7.58 -12.55
N ILE A 125 15.56 6.58 -11.68
CA ILE A 125 14.44 5.69 -11.37
C ILE A 125 13.79 6.17 -10.08
N ASN A 126 12.52 6.54 -10.14
CA ASN A 126 11.73 6.85 -8.96
C ASN A 126 11.13 5.57 -8.36
N ILE A 127 10.46 5.71 -7.22
CA ILE A 127 9.92 4.57 -6.47
C ILE A 127 8.49 4.90 -6.04
N VAL A 128 7.55 4.03 -6.39
CA VAL A 128 6.18 4.04 -5.86
C VAL A 128 6.12 3.03 -4.72
N GLY A 129 6.07 3.49 -3.48
CA GLY A 129 5.74 2.65 -2.33
C GLY A 129 4.24 2.58 -2.15
N VAL A 130 3.71 1.37 -1.94
CA VAL A 130 2.29 1.15 -1.63
C VAL A 130 2.19 0.45 -0.29
N ASP A 131 1.54 1.12 0.66
CA ASP A 131 1.28 0.57 1.99
C ASP A 131 -0.21 0.28 2.19
N ARG A 132 -0.47 -0.70 3.05
CA ARG A 132 -1.81 -1.15 3.43
C ARG A 132 -2.17 -0.49 4.75
N GLY A 133 -3.18 0.38 4.74
CA GLY A 133 -3.74 0.89 5.98
C GLY A 133 -4.49 -0.21 6.72
N GLU A 134 -4.40 -0.26 8.05
CA GLU A 134 -5.20 -1.17 8.90
C GLU A 134 -6.69 -0.78 8.90
N LYS A 135 -7.00 0.48 8.55
CA LYS A 135 -8.35 1.06 8.47
C LYS A 135 -8.71 1.56 7.05
N HIS A 136 -7.73 1.67 6.15
CA HIS A 136 -7.85 2.30 4.82
C HIS A 136 -7.30 1.37 3.72
N LEU A 137 -8.00 1.29 2.57
CA LEU A 137 -7.77 0.23 1.57
C LEU A 137 -6.36 0.18 0.96
N ALA A 138 -5.65 1.31 0.85
CA ALA A 138 -4.21 1.43 0.62
C ALA A 138 -3.80 2.92 0.49
N TYR A 139 -2.53 3.23 0.72
CA TYR A 139 -1.90 4.52 0.43
C TYR A 139 -0.70 4.34 -0.51
N TYR A 140 -0.33 5.38 -1.23
CA TYR A 140 0.89 5.41 -2.01
C TYR A 140 1.74 6.65 -1.73
N SER A 141 3.04 6.48 -1.92
CA SER A 141 4.01 7.57 -1.93
C SER A 141 5.00 7.34 -3.07
N VAL A 142 5.22 8.36 -3.89
CA VAL A 142 6.20 8.38 -4.96
C VAL A 142 7.37 9.23 -4.51
N ILE A 143 8.56 8.65 -4.50
CA ILE A 143 9.79 9.33 -4.11
C ILE A 143 10.87 9.14 -5.18
N ASN A 144 11.85 10.04 -5.21
CA ASN A 144 13.09 9.79 -5.95
C ASN A 144 14.13 9.04 -5.11
N GLN A 145 15.29 8.70 -5.69
CA GLN A 145 16.34 7.98 -4.97
C GLN A 145 17.02 8.78 -3.85
N LYS A 146 16.75 10.09 -3.75
CA LYS A 146 17.20 10.93 -2.63
C LYS A 146 16.21 10.91 -1.45
N GLY A 147 15.03 10.32 -1.63
CA GLY A 147 13.96 10.31 -0.62
C GLY A 147 13.02 11.51 -0.67
N GLU A 148 13.16 12.39 -1.66
CA GLU A 148 12.27 13.53 -1.86
C GLU A 148 10.93 13.02 -2.43
N ARG A 149 9.81 13.46 -1.81
CA ARG A 149 8.46 13.07 -2.22
C ARG A 149 8.01 13.86 -3.45
N LEU A 150 7.51 13.15 -4.46
CA LEU A 150 7.01 13.70 -5.72
C LEU A 150 5.47 13.73 -5.80
N GLU A 151 4.82 12.68 -5.30
CA GLU A 151 3.35 12.55 -5.30
C GLU A 151 2.95 11.57 -4.20
N SER A 152 1.82 11.77 -3.54
CA SER A 152 1.27 10.82 -2.57
C SER A 152 -0.26 10.87 -2.58
N GLY A 153 -0.90 9.88 -1.97
CA GLY A 153 -2.34 9.91 -1.79
C GLY A 153 -2.93 8.62 -1.28
N SER A 154 -4.23 8.68 -1.00
CA SER A 154 -5.03 7.54 -0.60
C SER A 154 -5.69 6.87 -1.80
N PHE A 155 -5.82 5.54 -1.75
CA PHE A 155 -6.68 4.79 -2.67
C PHE A 155 -8.13 4.71 -2.20
N ASN A 156 -8.48 5.28 -1.04
CA ASN A 156 -9.87 5.30 -0.57
C ASN A 156 -10.80 6.05 -1.53
N ILE A 157 -10.32 7.15 -2.11
CA ILE A 157 -11.07 7.98 -3.05
C ILE A 157 -10.36 7.92 -4.40
N ILE A 158 -11.01 7.34 -5.41
CA ILE A 158 -10.48 7.30 -6.77
C ILE A 158 -11.50 7.97 -7.70
N ASN A 159 -11.05 8.95 -8.48
CA ASN A 159 -11.87 9.74 -9.40
C ASN A 159 -13.12 10.36 -8.72
N GLY A 160 -12.95 10.88 -7.50
CA GLY A 160 -14.03 11.47 -6.70
C GLY A 160 -15.01 10.46 -6.09
N VAL A 161 -14.78 9.16 -6.24
CA VAL A 161 -15.60 8.11 -5.64
C VAL A 161 -14.92 7.55 -4.39
N ASP A 162 -15.57 7.71 -3.24
CA ASP A 162 -15.16 7.08 -1.99
C ASP A 162 -15.52 5.58 -1.98
N TYR A 163 -14.54 4.75 -2.33
CA TYR A 163 -14.66 3.30 -2.33
C TYR A 163 -14.60 2.71 -0.92
N GLN A 164 -13.94 3.38 0.03
CA GLN A 164 -13.89 2.95 1.43
C GLN A 164 -15.30 2.93 2.00
N SER A 165 -15.99 4.08 1.94
CA SER A 165 -17.35 4.21 2.46
C SER A 165 -18.30 3.23 1.77
N LYS A 166 -18.24 3.10 0.43
CA LYS A 166 -19.05 2.15 -0.32
C LYS A 166 -18.80 0.69 0.07
N LEU A 167 -17.55 0.28 0.25
CA LEU A 167 -17.19 -1.08 0.67
C LEU A 167 -17.65 -1.36 2.11
N THR A 168 -17.51 -0.39 3.01
CA THR A 168 -17.98 -0.49 4.40
C THR A 168 -19.50 -0.57 4.48
N GLU A 169 -20.23 0.29 3.78
CA GLU A 169 -21.70 0.27 3.73
C GLU A 169 -22.22 -1.04 3.17
N LYS A 170 -21.61 -1.54 2.08
CA LYS A 170 -21.98 -2.83 1.47
C LYS A 170 -21.67 -4.01 2.39
N ALA A 171 -20.60 -3.94 3.19
CA ALA A 171 -20.29 -4.95 4.19
C ALA A 171 -21.33 -4.95 5.33
N LYS A 172 -21.67 -3.77 5.86
CA LYS A 172 -22.70 -3.60 6.91
C LYS A 172 -24.07 -4.11 6.45
N SER A 173 -24.51 -3.71 5.26
CA SER A 173 -25.79 -4.15 4.70
C SER A 173 -25.83 -5.65 4.42
N ARG A 174 -24.70 -6.27 4.08
CA ARG A 174 -24.61 -7.74 3.97
C ARG A 174 -24.65 -8.46 5.30
N ASP A 175 -23.99 -7.95 6.33
CA ASP A 175 -24.07 -8.54 7.67
C ASP A 175 -25.47 -8.37 8.26
N GLN A 176 -26.15 -7.26 7.95
CA GLN A 176 -27.54 -7.06 8.27
C GLN A 176 -28.44 -8.05 7.50
N ALA A 177 -28.28 -8.18 6.18
CA ALA A 177 -29.00 -9.17 5.37
C ALA A 177 -28.75 -10.62 5.81
N ARG A 178 -27.56 -10.94 6.35
CA ARG A 178 -27.28 -12.25 6.97
C ARG A 178 -28.04 -12.45 8.27
N LYS A 179 -28.11 -11.43 9.11
CA LYS A 179 -28.89 -11.44 10.35
C LYS A 179 -30.39 -11.52 10.06
N ASP A 180 -30.82 -10.89 8.96
CA ASP A 180 -32.22 -10.76 8.55
C ASP A 180 -32.67 -11.78 7.49
N TRP A 181 -31.79 -12.72 7.12
CA TRP A 181 -32.04 -13.80 6.14
C TRP A 181 -32.52 -13.31 4.76
N GLN A 182 -32.04 -12.14 4.33
CA GLN A 182 -32.35 -11.55 3.03
C GLN A 182 -31.34 -11.98 1.94
N THR A 183 -31.69 -11.74 0.68
CA THR A 183 -30.80 -12.00 -0.45
C THR A 183 -29.51 -11.18 -0.34
N ILE A 184 -28.38 -11.86 -0.22
CA ILE A 184 -27.08 -11.23 -0.02
C ILE A 184 -26.54 -10.71 -1.36
N GLU A 185 -26.47 -9.38 -1.53
CA GLU A 185 -25.92 -8.76 -2.73
C GLU A 185 -24.42 -9.03 -2.95
N ASN A 186 -24.00 -9.13 -4.22
CA ASN A 186 -22.65 -9.57 -4.59
C ASN A 186 -21.58 -8.47 -4.44
N ILE A 187 -20.78 -8.51 -3.36
CA ILE A 187 -19.67 -7.56 -3.11
C ILE A 187 -18.45 -7.79 -4.02
N LYS A 188 -18.35 -8.97 -4.65
CA LYS A 188 -17.18 -9.39 -5.44
C LYS A 188 -16.94 -8.48 -6.63
N GLU A 189 -17.98 -8.10 -7.35
CA GLU A 189 -17.86 -7.24 -8.54
C GLU A 189 -17.47 -5.80 -8.19
N MET A 190 -17.95 -5.27 -7.06
CA MET A 190 -17.53 -3.95 -6.57
C MET A 190 -16.05 -3.95 -6.19
N LYS A 191 -15.56 -5.02 -5.53
CA LYS A 191 -14.14 -5.19 -5.21
C LYS A 191 -13.28 -5.28 -6.47
N LYS A 192 -13.69 -6.05 -7.49
CA LYS A 192 -12.99 -6.10 -8.77
C LYS A 192 -12.94 -4.73 -9.46
N GLY A 193 -14.05 -4.01 -9.46
CA GLY A 193 -14.13 -2.65 -10.01
C GLY A 193 -13.22 -1.67 -9.27
N TYR A 194 -13.12 -1.79 -7.95
CA TYR A 194 -12.17 -1.02 -7.14
C TYR A 194 -10.71 -1.37 -7.46
N ILE A 195 -10.38 -2.67 -7.47
CA ILE A 195 -9.03 -3.15 -7.79
C ILE A 195 -8.59 -2.66 -9.16
N SER A 196 -9.44 -2.69 -10.18
CA SER A 196 -9.06 -2.23 -11.53
C SER A 196 -8.70 -0.73 -11.56
N GLN A 197 -9.34 0.09 -10.73
CA GLN A 197 -9.01 1.51 -10.59
C GLN A 197 -7.66 1.71 -9.88
N ILE A 198 -7.38 0.95 -8.81
CA ILE A 198 -6.07 0.99 -8.15
C ILE A 198 -4.97 0.56 -9.11
N VAL A 199 -5.14 -0.58 -9.79
CA VAL A 199 -4.18 -1.10 -10.77
C VAL A 199 -3.87 -0.05 -11.83
N ARG A 200 -4.92 0.63 -12.34
CA ARG A 200 -4.75 1.70 -13.31
C ARG A 200 -3.92 2.84 -12.74
N LYS A 201 -4.25 3.33 -11.54
CA LYS A 201 -3.53 4.44 -10.90
C LYS A 201 -2.07 4.08 -10.59
N ILE A 202 -1.79 2.87 -10.08
CA ILE A 202 -0.41 2.42 -9.84
C ILE A 202 0.38 2.33 -11.16
N ALA A 203 -0.21 1.75 -12.21
CA ALA A 203 0.43 1.67 -13.52
C ALA A 203 0.71 3.06 -14.12
N ASP A 204 -0.26 3.98 -14.02
CA ASP A 204 -0.09 5.36 -14.49
C ASP A 204 1.01 6.09 -13.70
N LEU A 205 1.09 5.89 -12.37
CA LEU A 205 2.17 6.44 -11.53
C LEU A 205 3.53 5.89 -11.95
N ALA A 206 3.64 4.57 -12.16
CA ALA A 206 4.88 3.92 -12.57
C ALA A 206 5.40 4.46 -13.92
N ILE A 207 4.50 4.65 -14.90
CA ILE A 207 4.86 5.22 -16.20
C ILE A 207 5.19 6.71 -16.08
N LYS A 208 4.30 7.51 -15.45
CA LYS A 208 4.45 8.97 -15.31
C LYS A 208 5.78 9.34 -14.65
N HIS A 209 6.16 8.60 -13.61
CA HIS A 209 7.34 8.91 -12.81
C HIS A 209 8.56 8.05 -13.17
N ASN A 210 8.50 7.20 -14.20
CA ASN A 210 9.57 6.25 -14.52
C ASN A 210 10.05 5.47 -13.27
N ALA A 211 9.11 4.78 -12.64
CA ALA A 211 9.29 4.27 -11.28
C ALA A 211 9.16 2.75 -11.17
N VAL A 212 9.92 2.18 -10.22
CA VAL A 212 9.66 0.83 -9.70
C VAL A 212 8.54 0.87 -8.66
N ILE A 213 7.89 -0.26 -8.43
CA ILE A 213 6.80 -0.41 -7.46
C ILE A 213 7.31 -1.26 -6.30
N VAL A 214 7.16 -0.78 -5.07
CA VAL A 214 7.54 -1.51 -3.85
C VAL A 214 6.29 -1.79 -3.04
N LEU A 215 6.02 -3.08 -2.84
CA LEU A 215 4.90 -3.60 -2.08
C LEU A 215 5.39 -4.29 -0.81
N GLU A 216 4.51 -4.39 0.18
CA GLU A 216 4.75 -5.22 1.36
C GLU A 216 4.71 -6.72 1.03
N ASP A 217 5.66 -7.47 1.58
CA ASP A 217 5.65 -8.92 1.54
C ASP A 217 4.63 -9.48 2.53
N LEU A 218 3.51 -9.89 1.94
CA LEU A 218 2.38 -10.54 2.58
C LEU A 218 2.76 -11.79 3.38
N ASN A 219 3.75 -12.58 2.94
CA ASN A 219 4.02 -13.89 3.53
C ASN A 219 4.57 -13.83 4.97
N VAL A 220 5.20 -12.72 5.37
CA VAL A 220 5.82 -12.56 6.70
C VAL A 220 4.76 -12.29 7.79
N ARG A 221 3.79 -11.40 7.53
CA ARG A 221 2.72 -11.07 8.50
C ARG A 221 1.61 -12.13 8.60
N PHE A 222 1.37 -12.92 7.55
CA PHE A 222 0.25 -13.88 7.52
C PHE A 222 0.43 -15.15 8.35
N LYS A 223 1.60 -15.40 8.95
CA LYS A 223 1.73 -16.43 10.00
C LYS A 223 1.08 -15.99 11.32
N GLN A 224 0.77 -14.70 11.52
CA GLN A 224 0.28 -14.17 12.79
C GLN A 224 -1.22 -13.81 12.83
N VAL A 225 -1.89 -13.55 11.69
CA VAL A 225 -3.32 -13.18 11.66
C VAL A 225 -4.11 -14.20 10.84
N ARG A 226 -5.00 -14.94 11.52
CA ARG A 226 -5.95 -15.88 10.90
C ARG A 226 -6.76 -15.17 9.81
N GLY A 227 -6.94 -15.88 8.69
CA GLY A 227 -7.48 -15.34 7.45
C GLY A 227 -8.89 -14.76 7.56
N GLY A 228 -9.10 -13.66 6.86
CA GLY A 228 -10.42 -13.08 6.60
C GLY A 228 -10.28 -12.04 5.49
N ILE A 229 -11.11 -12.15 4.44
CA ILE A 229 -11.54 -11.19 3.40
C ILE A 229 -10.51 -10.20 2.79
N GLU A 230 -9.66 -9.54 3.56
CA GLU A 230 -8.63 -8.59 3.12
C GLU A 230 -7.49 -9.27 2.37
N LYS A 231 -7.02 -10.44 2.84
CA LYS A 231 -5.96 -11.22 2.16
C LYS A 231 -6.32 -11.54 0.71
N SER A 232 -7.59 -11.85 0.43
CA SER A 232 -8.02 -12.20 -0.93
C SER A 232 -8.12 -10.97 -1.85
N ILE A 233 -8.38 -9.77 -1.30
CA ILE A 233 -8.40 -8.52 -2.09
C ILE A 233 -6.99 -8.13 -2.50
N TYR A 234 -6.02 -8.17 -1.58
CA TYR A 234 -4.63 -7.82 -1.88
C TYR A 234 -3.98 -8.80 -2.86
N GLN A 235 -4.20 -10.11 -2.69
CA GLN A 235 -3.73 -11.08 -3.68
C GLN A 235 -4.38 -10.87 -5.05
N GLN A 236 -5.66 -10.49 -5.10
CA GLN A 236 -6.31 -10.13 -6.37
C GLN A 236 -5.75 -8.84 -6.97
N LEU A 237 -5.42 -7.85 -6.14
CA LEU A 237 -4.78 -6.61 -6.56
C LEU A 237 -3.39 -6.88 -7.15
N GLU A 238 -2.55 -7.63 -6.44
CA GLU A 238 -1.21 -8.00 -6.92
C GLU A 238 -1.29 -8.77 -8.24
N LYS A 239 -2.15 -9.79 -8.31
CA LYS A 239 -2.33 -10.56 -9.54
C LYS A 239 -2.77 -9.66 -10.69
N ALA A 240 -3.79 -8.82 -10.49
CA ALA A 240 -4.29 -7.93 -11.51
C ALA A 240 -3.25 -6.86 -11.94
N LEU A 241 -2.41 -6.39 -11.01
CA LEU A 241 -1.32 -5.47 -11.31
C LEU A 241 -0.25 -6.13 -12.17
N ILE A 242 0.19 -7.35 -11.80
CA ILE A 242 1.17 -8.12 -12.57
C ILE A 242 0.61 -8.43 -13.97
N GLU A 243 -0.61 -8.96 -14.06
CA GLU A 243 -1.25 -9.25 -15.35
C GLU A 243 -1.39 -8.00 -16.21
N LYS A 244 -1.69 -6.84 -15.59
CA LYS A 244 -1.77 -5.58 -16.33
C LYS A 244 -0.41 -5.09 -16.83
N LEU A 245 0.66 -5.30 -16.07
CA LEU A 245 2.02 -4.90 -16.42
C LEU A 245 2.72 -5.92 -17.35
N ASN A 246 2.18 -7.13 -17.52
CA ASN A 246 2.64 -8.07 -18.55
C ASN A 246 2.40 -7.51 -19.96
N TYR A 247 1.33 -6.72 -20.13
CA TYR A 247 1.05 -5.96 -21.35
C TYR A 247 0.23 -4.68 -21.06
N LEU A 248 0.93 -3.58 -20.83
CA LEU A 248 0.35 -2.28 -20.52
C LEU A 248 0.28 -1.40 -21.77
N VAL A 249 -0.94 -1.06 -22.18
CA VAL A 249 -1.23 -0.16 -23.31
C VAL A 249 -1.77 1.17 -22.80
N ASN A 250 -1.18 2.25 -23.30
CA ASN A 250 -1.75 3.59 -23.24
C ASN A 250 -2.69 3.78 -24.44
N LYS A 251 -4.00 3.88 -24.17
CA LYS A 251 -5.02 4.02 -25.22
C LYS A 251 -4.88 5.30 -26.05
N ASN A 252 -4.14 6.29 -25.55
CA ASN A 252 -3.95 7.56 -26.23
C ASN A 252 -2.66 7.59 -27.07
N GLU A 253 -1.83 6.55 -27.01
CA GLU A 253 -0.63 6.46 -27.84
C GLU A 253 -1.01 5.94 -29.23
N THR A 254 -0.80 6.77 -30.24
CA THR A 254 -1.17 6.49 -31.64
C THR A 254 0.04 6.15 -32.51
N ASP A 255 1.27 6.41 -32.04
CA ASP A 255 2.48 6.10 -32.81
C ASP A 255 2.86 4.61 -32.61
N PRO A 256 2.80 3.77 -33.65
CA PRO A 256 3.10 2.35 -33.53
C PRO A 256 4.52 2.05 -33.06
N ASN A 257 5.45 3.00 -33.20
CA ASN A 257 6.86 2.83 -32.83
C ASN A 257 7.16 3.22 -31.37
N LYS A 258 6.25 3.92 -30.70
CA LYS A 258 6.41 4.30 -29.30
C LYS A 258 5.96 3.20 -28.34
N ALA A 259 6.64 3.13 -27.20
CA ALA A 259 6.25 2.23 -26.13
C ALA A 259 4.90 2.67 -25.55
N GLY A 260 4.02 1.71 -25.26
CA GLY A 260 2.67 1.97 -24.79
C GLY A 260 1.61 1.97 -25.89
N HIS A 261 1.99 1.99 -27.17
CA HIS A 261 1.06 1.75 -28.28
C HIS A 261 0.44 0.35 -28.20
N VAL A 262 -0.74 0.14 -28.80
CA VAL A 262 -1.45 -1.15 -28.78
C VAL A 262 -0.63 -2.33 -29.32
N LEU A 263 0.21 -2.10 -30.33
CA LEU A 263 1.14 -3.09 -30.92
C LEU A 263 2.52 -3.12 -30.24
N LYS A 264 2.78 -2.22 -29.28
CA LYS A 264 4.08 -2.07 -28.59
C LYS A 264 3.87 -1.72 -27.11
N GLY A 265 2.95 -2.46 -26.47
CA GLY A 265 2.64 -2.28 -25.06
C GLY A 265 3.86 -2.51 -24.18
N TYR A 266 3.91 -1.83 -23.03
CA TYR A 266 4.96 -2.06 -22.05
C TYR A 266 4.83 -3.47 -21.46
N GLN A 267 5.97 -4.14 -21.32
CA GLN A 267 6.09 -5.40 -20.57
C GLN A 267 7.04 -5.14 -19.41
N LEU A 268 6.48 -4.93 -18.22
CA LEU A 268 7.20 -4.47 -17.04
C LEU A 268 7.25 -5.51 -15.92
N THR A 269 6.57 -6.64 -16.10
CA THR A 269 6.55 -7.80 -15.19
C THR A 269 6.77 -9.08 -15.98
N ALA A 270 7.27 -10.11 -15.30
CA ALA A 270 7.40 -11.44 -15.88
C ALA A 270 6.00 -12.10 -15.97
N PRO A 271 5.78 -13.03 -16.92
CA PRO A 271 4.53 -13.80 -17.00
C PRO A 271 4.15 -14.41 -15.65
N PHE A 272 2.89 -14.25 -15.26
CA PHE A 272 2.41 -14.74 -13.97
C PHE A 272 2.07 -16.23 -14.08
N GLU A 273 2.77 -17.07 -13.34
CA GLU A 273 2.41 -18.48 -13.18
C GLU A 273 1.58 -18.68 -11.91
N ASN A 274 2.20 -18.46 -10.76
CA ASN A 274 1.56 -18.54 -9.46
C ASN A 274 2.40 -17.81 -8.39
N PHE A 275 1.77 -17.48 -7.27
CA PHE A 275 2.44 -16.79 -6.16
C PHE A 275 3.53 -17.61 -5.45
N LYS A 276 3.56 -18.94 -5.62
CA LYS A 276 4.58 -19.79 -4.98
C LYS A 276 5.89 -19.81 -5.78
N SER A 277 5.81 -19.78 -7.12
CA SER A 277 6.97 -19.68 -8.00
C SER A 277 7.48 -18.24 -8.13
N MET A 278 6.63 -17.26 -7.82
CA MET A 278 7.03 -15.86 -7.79
C MET A 278 7.98 -15.59 -6.62
N GLY A 279 9.19 -15.11 -6.94
CA GLY A 279 10.15 -14.61 -5.95
C GLY A 279 9.71 -13.27 -5.33
N LYS A 280 10.65 -12.54 -4.73
CA LYS A 280 10.40 -11.19 -4.15
C LYS A 280 10.59 -10.05 -5.14
N GLN A 281 10.61 -10.40 -6.43
CA GLN A 281 10.64 -9.46 -7.54
C GLN A 281 9.92 -10.08 -8.74
N THR A 282 9.10 -9.28 -9.42
CA THR A 282 8.66 -9.56 -10.78
C THR A 282 8.77 -8.28 -11.61
N GLY A 283 9.77 -8.23 -12.47
CA GLY A 283 10.12 -7.04 -13.23
C GLY A 283 10.36 -5.81 -12.35
N ILE A 284 9.52 -4.78 -12.53
CA ILE A 284 9.60 -3.53 -11.77
C ILE A 284 8.91 -3.58 -10.40
N ILE A 285 8.23 -4.68 -10.05
CA ILE A 285 7.60 -4.86 -8.74
C ILE A 285 8.57 -5.57 -7.81
N PHE A 286 8.82 -4.96 -6.65
CA PHE A 286 9.64 -5.49 -5.57
C PHE A 286 8.81 -5.68 -4.30
N TYR A 287 9.15 -6.70 -3.53
CA TYR A 287 8.51 -6.99 -2.26
C TYR A 287 9.49 -6.79 -1.11
N THR A 288 9.09 -6.00 -0.11
CA THR A 288 9.89 -5.73 1.09
C THR A 288 9.13 -6.04 2.35
N GLN A 289 9.82 -6.25 3.47
CA GLN A 289 9.14 -6.49 4.73
C GLN A 289 8.40 -5.26 5.26
N ALA A 290 7.19 -5.48 5.77
CA ALA A 290 6.28 -4.50 6.37
C ALA A 290 6.69 -4.02 7.78
N SER A 291 7.82 -4.51 8.29
CA SER A 291 8.28 -4.19 9.65
C SER A 291 8.74 -2.74 9.71
N TYR A 292 8.30 -2.02 10.75
CA TYR A 292 8.83 -0.70 11.12
C TYR A 292 8.68 0.43 10.07
N THR A 293 7.62 0.38 9.26
CA THR A 293 7.34 1.38 8.21
C THR A 293 6.36 2.47 8.65
N SER A 294 5.30 2.14 9.39
CA SER A 294 4.30 3.15 9.80
C SER A 294 4.61 3.81 11.16
N LYS A 295 5.18 3.07 12.11
CA LYS A 295 5.50 3.55 13.48
C LYS A 295 6.98 3.94 13.61
N ILE A 296 7.39 4.92 12.82
CA ILE A 296 8.75 5.46 12.79
C ILE A 296 8.68 6.97 12.52
N ASP A 297 9.55 7.72 13.16
CA ASP A 297 9.78 9.13 12.89
C ASP A 297 10.53 9.26 11.54
N PRO A 298 9.91 9.87 10.51
CA PRO A 298 10.55 10.00 9.19
C PRO A 298 11.77 10.92 9.20
N VAL A 299 11.89 11.82 10.19
CA VAL A 299 12.96 12.81 10.34
C VAL A 299 14.14 12.24 11.10
N THR A 300 13.92 11.54 12.21
CA THR A 300 15.06 11.04 13.03
C THR A 300 15.39 9.58 12.75
N GLY A 301 14.47 8.83 12.14
CA GLY A 301 14.53 7.38 12.04
C GLY A 301 14.22 6.66 13.35
N TRP A 302 13.85 7.37 14.41
CA TRP A 302 13.48 6.75 15.68
C TRP A 302 12.19 5.96 15.55
N ARG A 303 12.18 4.75 16.10
CA ARG A 303 10.98 3.93 16.28
C ARG A 303 10.93 3.38 17.70
N PRO A 304 9.76 2.93 18.16
CA PRO A 304 9.67 2.27 19.45
C PRO A 304 10.57 1.04 19.51
N HIS A 305 11.49 1.05 20.47
CA HIS A 305 12.34 -0.08 20.87
C HIS A 305 12.10 -0.49 22.32
N LEU A 306 11.50 0.41 23.11
CA LEU A 306 11.17 0.18 24.50
C LEU A 306 9.76 -0.38 24.60
N HIS A 307 9.65 -1.53 25.27
CA HIS A 307 8.40 -2.24 25.54
C HIS A 307 8.37 -2.66 27.01
N LEU A 308 8.19 -1.69 27.89
CA LEU A 308 8.09 -1.87 29.33
C LEU A 308 6.71 -2.40 29.69
N LYS A 309 6.66 -3.51 30.45
CA LYS A 309 5.41 -4.06 30.96
C LYS A 309 5.46 -4.10 32.48
N TYR A 310 4.47 -3.48 33.12
CA TYR A 310 4.32 -3.60 34.55
C TYR A 310 3.88 -5.02 34.91
N VAL A 311 4.69 -5.69 35.74
CA VAL A 311 4.37 -6.99 36.35
C VAL A 311 4.23 -6.81 37.86
N ASN A 312 5.25 -6.24 38.49
CA ASN A 312 5.28 -5.82 39.89
C ASN A 312 6.26 -4.65 40.04
N ALA A 313 6.29 -4.03 41.22
CA ALA A 313 7.09 -2.86 41.51
C ALA A 313 8.60 -3.13 41.44
N GLU A 314 9.05 -4.31 41.87
CA GLU A 314 10.46 -4.73 41.85
C GLU A 314 10.99 -4.84 40.42
N GLN A 315 10.25 -5.52 39.54
CA GLN A 315 10.61 -5.64 38.14
C GLN A 315 10.53 -4.30 37.42
N ALA A 316 9.48 -3.51 37.67
CA ALA A 316 9.35 -2.17 37.11
C ALA A 316 10.54 -1.27 37.51
N LYS A 317 10.92 -1.29 38.79
CA LYS A 317 12.11 -0.57 39.28
C LYS A 317 13.37 -1.05 38.57
N ALA A 318 13.58 -2.36 38.44
CA ALA A 318 14.74 -2.91 37.74
C ALA A 318 14.81 -2.44 36.27
N GLU A 319 13.69 -2.44 35.55
CA GLU A 319 13.61 -1.93 34.18
C GLU A 319 13.85 -0.41 34.10
N ILE A 320 13.26 0.38 35.00
CA ILE A 320 13.47 1.84 35.05
C ILE A 320 14.94 2.17 35.38
N CYS A 321 15.60 1.35 36.20
CA CYS A 321 17.00 1.56 36.54
C CYS A 321 17.98 1.25 35.39
N LYS A 322 17.52 0.65 34.28
CA LYS A 322 18.32 0.44 33.06
C LYS A 322 18.48 1.70 32.21
N PHE A 323 17.64 2.72 32.40
CA PHE A 323 17.83 4.00 31.73
C PHE A 323 19.21 4.58 32.09
N SER A 324 19.88 5.18 31.12
CA SER A 324 21.16 5.85 31.34
C SER A 324 20.96 7.17 32.10
N LYS A 325 19.86 7.87 31.82
CA LYS A 325 19.53 9.15 32.46
C LYS A 325 18.02 9.38 32.48
N ILE A 326 17.53 9.96 33.58
CA ILE A 326 16.18 10.52 33.69
C ILE A 326 16.35 11.91 34.29
N GLU A 327 15.92 12.94 33.56
CA GLU A 327 16.10 14.33 33.97
C GLU A 327 14.91 15.21 33.58
N PHE A 328 14.72 16.31 34.30
CA PHE A 328 13.77 17.34 33.94
C PHE A 328 14.52 18.55 33.35
N VAL A 329 14.44 18.75 32.04
CA VAL A 329 15.14 19.80 31.30
C VAL A 329 14.20 20.46 30.31
N ASN A 330 14.34 21.76 30.05
CA ASN A 330 13.48 22.50 29.10
C ASN A 330 11.97 22.29 29.35
N ASN A 331 11.56 22.31 30.62
CA ASN A 331 10.18 22.07 31.05
C ASN A 331 9.57 20.71 30.67
N ARG A 332 10.38 19.68 30.43
CA ARG A 332 9.95 18.32 30.08
C ARG A 332 10.84 17.27 30.73
N PHE A 333 10.34 16.03 30.87
CA PHE A 333 11.19 14.90 31.26
C PHE A 333 11.87 14.32 30.02
N ALA A 334 13.16 14.02 30.14
CA ALA A 334 13.97 13.34 29.14
C ALA A 334 14.46 12.00 29.70
N PHE A 335 14.22 10.93 28.94
CA PHE A 335 14.60 9.56 29.29
C PHE A 335 15.62 9.05 28.27
N THR A 336 16.89 9.01 28.66
CA THR A 336 17.97 8.50 27.82
C THR A 336 18.20 7.02 28.08
N TYR A 337 18.26 6.23 27.02
CA TYR A 337 18.47 4.79 27.09
C TYR A 337 19.36 4.29 25.95
N ASP A 338 19.98 3.14 26.16
CA ASP A 338 20.70 2.38 25.13
C ASP A 338 19.93 1.10 24.82
N ILE A 339 19.60 0.87 23.54
CA ILE A 339 18.96 -0.35 23.06
C ILE A 339 19.73 -1.60 23.52
N LYS A 340 21.07 -1.54 23.58
CA LYS A 340 21.91 -2.68 24.02
C LYS A 340 21.64 -3.11 25.46
N VAL A 341 21.23 -2.18 26.32
CA VAL A 341 20.93 -2.46 27.73
C VAL A 341 19.53 -3.06 27.88
N PHE A 342 18.57 -2.60 27.09
CA PHE A 342 17.19 -3.08 27.13
C PHE A 342 16.98 -4.39 26.35
N GLU A 343 17.74 -4.63 25.28
CA GLU A 343 17.64 -5.82 24.43
C GLU A 343 18.97 -6.60 24.34
N PRO A 344 19.64 -7.00 25.45
CA PRO A 344 21.02 -7.50 25.44
C PRO A 344 21.24 -8.74 24.57
N ASN A 345 20.20 -9.54 24.34
CA ASN A 345 20.25 -10.78 23.57
C ASN A 345 20.01 -10.59 22.06
N LYS A 346 19.91 -9.34 21.59
CA LYS A 346 19.72 -9.07 20.16
C LYS A 346 20.99 -9.43 19.38
N LYS A 347 20.82 -10.15 18.28
CA LYS A 347 21.94 -10.63 17.45
C LYS A 347 22.71 -9.50 16.78
N GLU A 348 22.02 -8.44 16.41
CA GLU A 348 22.58 -7.33 15.66
C GLU A 348 21.87 -6.03 16.07
N TYR A 349 22.63 -4.95 16.14
CA TYR A 349 22.15 -3.64 16.57
C TYR A 349 22.35 -2.60 15.46
N PRO A 350 21.48 -1.59 15.37
CA PRO A 350 21.75 -0.42 14.54
C PRO A 350 22.99 0.33 15.04
N LYS A 351 23.59 1.15 14.16
CA LYS A 351 24.74 2.01 14.47
C LYS A 351 24.43 2.98 15.62
N LYS A 352 23.23 3.57 15.61
CA LYS A 352 22.73 4.43 16.68
C LYS A 352 21.86 3.62 17.64
N THR A 353 22.37 3.38 18.85
CA THR A 353 21.64 2.63 19.89
C THR A 353 21.18 3.49 21.06
N ILE A 354 21.74 4.68 21.23
CA ILE A 354 21.38 5.61 22.30
C ILE A 354 20.33 6.58 21.80
N TRP A 355 19.23 6.68 22.54
CA TRP A 355 18.11 7.56 22.24
C TRP A 355 17.63 8.28 23.49
N THR A 356 17.07 9.46 23.30
CA THR A 356 16.40 10.23 24.37
C THR A 356 14.99 10.54 23.92
N ILE A 357 14.02 10.01 24.67
CA ILE A 357 12.59 10.30 24.47
C ILE A 357 12.14 11.33 25.49
N CYS A 358 11.24 12.24 25.08
CA CYS A 358 10.79 13.34 25.91
C CYS A 358 9.27 13.31 26.15
N SER A 359 8.85 13.83 27.29
CA SER A 359 7.45 13.77 27.75
C SER A 359 6.53 14.84 27.18
N ASN A 360 7.05 15.85 26.47
CA ASN A 360 6.32 16.98 25.89
C ASN A 360 5.53 16.59 24.63
N VAL A 361 4.72 15.54 24.76
CA VAL A 361 4.00 14.94 23.64
C VAL A 361 2.55 14.68 24.01
N GLU A 362 1.68 14.93 23.04
CA GLU A 362 0.28 14.57 23.10
C GLU A 362 0.08 13.09 22.74
N ARG A 363 -0.79 12.39 23.47
CA ARG A 363 -1.10 10.98 23.21
C ARG A 363 -2.58 10.68 23.35
N PHE A 364 -3.04 9.76 22.50
CA PHE A 364 -4.41 9.26 22.50
C PHE A 364 -4.39 7.77 22.82
N ARG A 365 -4.93 7.38 23.97
CA ARG A 365 -4.93 5.99 24.44
C ARG A 365 -6.31 5.38 24.29
N TRP A 366 -6.41 4.27 23.58
CA TRP A 366 -7.64 3.48 23.58
C TRP A 366 -7.93 2.93 24.99
N ASN A 367 -9.12 3.24 25.51
CA ASN A 367 -9.62 2.76 26.78
C ASN A 367 -10.99 2.10 26.55
N LYS A 368 -11.03 0.78 26.71
CA LYS A 368 -12.23 -0.05 26.50
C LYS A 368 -13.39 0.27 27.46
N ASN A 369 -13.11 0.88 28.61
CA ASN A 369 -14.13 1.15 29.63
C ASN A 369 -14.89 2.46 29.37
N LEU A 370 -14.42 3.29 28.42
CA LEU A 370 -15.13 4.49 27.99
C LEU A 370 -16.40 4.13 27.20
N GLU A 371 -17.27 5.12 27.03
CA GLU A 371 -18.49 5.02 26.22
C GLU A 371 -19.38 3.82 26.58
N ASN A 372 -19.67 3.63 27.88
CA ASN A 372 -20.46 2.50 28.38
C ASN A 372 -19.88 1.12 27.97
N ASN A 373 -18.56 0.94 28.13
CA ASN A 373 -17.82 -0.25 27.70
C ASN A 373 -17.78 -0.51 26.18
N LYS A 374 -18.11 0.50 25.36
CA LYS A 374 -17.92 0.44 23.90
C LYS A 374 -16.49 0.82 23.47
N GLY A 375 -15.76 1.46 24.39
CA GLY A 375 -14.39 1.91 24.18
C GLY A 375 -14.32 3.28 23.50
N GLY A 376 -13.24 4.00 23.79
CA GLY A 376 -12.96 5.32 23.24
C GLY A 376 -11.50 5.72 23.47
N TYR A 377 -11.09 6.88 22.97
CA TYR A 377 -9.74 7.41 23.15
C TYR A 377 -9.68 8.44 24.28
N GLU A 378 -8.82 8.19 25.26
CA GLU A 378 -8.46 9.15 26.30
C GLU A 378 -7.30 10.02 25.80
N ARG A 379 -7.47 11.35 25.87
CA ARG A 379 -6.49 12.33 25.42
C ARG A 379 -5.60 12.78 26.56
N TYR A 380 -4.30 12.70 26.36
CA TYR A 380 -3.26 13.26 27.21
C TYR A 380 -2.62 14.41 26.44
N ALA A 381 -2.96 15.65 26.78
CA ALA A 381 -2.47 16.84 26.05
C ALA A 381 -0.95 17.00 26.15
N ASP A 382 -0.39 16.69 27.32
CA ASP A 382 1.05 16.64 27.59
C ASP A 382 1.30 15.63 28.71
N ILE A 383 2.24 14.71 28.54
CA ILE A 383 2.58 13.69 29.55
C ILE A 383 3.45 14.26 30.67
N THR A 384 4.06 15.44 30.46
CA THR A 384 4.91 16.10 31.44
C THR A 384 4.20 16.40 32.75
N GLU A 385 2.98 16.96 32.70
CA GLU A 385 2.24 17.32 33.92
C GLU A 385 1.83 16.10 34.76
N PRO A 386 1.25 15.04 34.18
CA PRO A 386 1.03 13.78 34.91
C PRO A 386 2.30 13.20 35.54
N LEU A 387 3.45 13.26 34.85
CA LEU A 387 4.73 12.81 35.41
C LEU A 387 5.21 13.69 36.58
N LYS A 388 5.07 15.02 36.49
CA LYS A 388 5.40 15.93 37.60
C LYS A 388 4.59 15.60 38.85
N GLN A 389 3.29 15.37 38.68
CA GLN A 389 2.41 14.97 39.78
C GLN A 389 2.83 13.61 40.35
N LEU A 390 3.16 12.65 39.48
CA LEU A 390 3.60 11.32 39.87
C LEU A 390 4.89 11.34 40.71
N PHE A 391 5.91 12.10 40.29
CA PHE A 391 7.15 12.23 41.06
C PHE A 391 6.94 12.97 42.38
N LYS A 392 6.05 13.97 42.41
CA LYS A 392 5.70 14.70 43.64
C LYS A 392 5.05 13.79 44.69
N LEU A 393 4.22 12.81 44.29
CA LEU A 393 3.55 11.89 45.23
C LEU A 393 4.53 11.06 46.07
N VAL A 394 5.73 10.80 45.56
CA VAL A 394 6.78 10.02 46.23
C VAL A 394 7.97 10.88 46.65
N ASN A 395 7.80 12.20 46.68
CA ASN A 395 8.82 13.18 47.07
C ASN A 395 10.14 13.09 46.27
N ILE A 396 10.07 12.74 44.98
CA ILE A 396 11.24 12.81 44.09
C ILE A 396 11.45 14.26 43.67
N ASP A 397 12.64 14.81 43.96
CA ASP A 397 13.07 16.12 43.48
C ASP A 397 13.53 16.02 42.02
N ILE A 398 12.72 16.57 41.12
CA ILE A 398 12.95 16.55 39.68
C ILE A 398 14.15 17.39 39.24
N LYS A 399 14.69 18.27 40.10
CA LYS A 399 15.90 19.07 39.82
C LYS A 399 17.19 18.32 40.11
N GLN A 400 17.11 17.20 40.84
CA GLN A 400 18.26 16.36 41.18
C GLN A 400 18.31 15.11 40.29
N ASN A 401 19.23 14.19 40.57
CA ASN A 401 19.32 12.93 39.84
C ASN A 401 18.09 12.05 40.16
N ILE A 402 17.09 12.08 39.27
CA ILE A 402 15.83 11.34 39.42
C ILE A 402 16.10 9.82 39.47
N LEU A 403 17.05 9.33 38.68
CA LEU A 403 17.35 7.91 38.58
C LEU A 403 17.90 7.34 39.89
N GLU A 404 18.82 8.05 40.55
CA GLU A 404 19.35 7.62 41.87
C GLU A 404 18.26 7.65 42.95
N GLN A 405 17.39 8.66 42.94
CA GLN A 405 16.25 8.70 43.86
C GLN A 405 15.34 7.49 43.66
N ILE A 406 15.01 7.14 42.41
CA ILE A 406 14.23 5.92 42.10
C ILE A 406 14.95 4.65 42.57
N ARG A 407 16.28 4.55 42.41
CA ARG A 407 17.06 3.41 42.91
C ARG A 407 16.95 3.21 44.42
N THR A 408 16.84 4.30 45.19
CA THR A 408 16.69 4.23 46.65
C THR A 408 15.23 4.06 47.11
N LEU A 409 14.25 4.36 46.26
CA LEU A 409 12.83 4.30 46.61
C LEU A 409 12.37 2.86 46.92
N ASN A 410 11.67 2.67 48.04
CA ASN A 410 11.11 1.36 48.39
C ASN A 410 10.00 0.96 47.40
N THR A 411 9.98 -0.31 46.97
CA THR A 411 8.95 -0.84 46.06
C THR A 411 7.63 -1.07 46.80
N LYS A 412 7.70 -1.57 48.03
CA LYS A 412 6.53 -1.78 48.90
C LYS A 412 5.92 -0.45 49.31
N GLY A 413 4.62 -0.28 49.06
CA GLY A 413 3.88 0.95 49.30
C GLY A 413 3.94 1.98 48.16
N ASN A 414 4.78 1.74 47.14
CA ASN A 414 4.91 2.60 45.95
C ASN A 414 4.53 1.85 44.67
N GLU A 415 3.77 0.76 44.75
CA GLU A 415 3.41 -0.11 43.63
C GLU A 415 2.66 0.67 42.54
N LYS A 416 1.76 1.57 42.96
CA LYS A 416 1.04 2.46 42.06
C LYS A 416 1.98 3.42 41.32
N PHE A 417 2.99 3.97 42.00
CA PHE A 417 3.98 4.85 41.38
C PHE A 417 4.72 4.13 40.24
N PHE A 418 5.26 2.94 40.50
CA PHE A 418 5.98 2.17 39.50
C PHE A 418 5.10 1.74 38.33
N LYS A 419 3.84 1.36 38.62
CA LYS A 419 2.86 1.02 37.59
C LYS A 419 2.56 2.21 36.68
N ASP A 420 2.30 3.37 37.27
CA ASP A 420 1.93 4.58 36.53
C ASP A 420 3.14 5.16 35.77
N LEU A 421 4.37 5.06 36.32
CA LEU A 421 5.59 5.49 35.63
C LEU A 421 5.88 4.65 34.39
N VAL A 422 5.79 3.31 34.50
CA VAL A 422 5.91 2.41 33.34
C VAL A 422 4.84 2.73 32.31
N PHE A 423 3.60 2.97 32.74
CA PHE A 423 2.51 3.34 31.85
C PHE A 423 2.79 4.63 31.08
N TYR A 424 3.26 5.70 31.73
CA TYR A 424 3.56 6.96 31.04
C TYR A 424 4.74 6.84 30.08
N ILE A 425 5.79 6.09 30.42
CA ILE A 425 6.92 5.84 29.50
C ILE A 425 6.45 5.08 28.25
N GLU A 426 5.64 4.03 28.41
CA GLU A 426 5.05 3.32 27.27
C GLU A 426 4.19 4.26 26.40
N LEU A 427 3.44 5.15 27.04
CA LEU A 427 2.59 6.11 26.33
C LEU A 427 3.44 7.14 25.56
N ILE A 428 4.56 7.62 26.12
CA ILE A 428 5.53 8.47 25.39
C ILE A 428 6.02 7.75 24.13
N CYS A 429 6.33 6.45 24.22
CA CYS A 429 6.78 5.65 23.08
C CYS A 429 5.71 5.44 21.99
N GLN A 430 4.42 5.70 22.25
CA GLN A 430 3.34 5.54 21.29
C GLN A 430 3.29 6.68 20.26
N ILE A 431 4.09 6.57 19.20
CA ILE A 431 4.22 7.64 18.20
C ILE A 431 3.00 7.83 17.29
N ARG A 432 2.28 6.75 16.95
CA ARG A 432 1.07 6.78 16.11
C ARG A 432 -0.16 6.94 17.00
N ASN A 433 -0.98 7.94 16.71
CA ASN A 433 -2.13 8.34 17.54
C ASN A 433 -3.37 8.52 16.68
N THR A 434 -4.53 8.17 17.23
CA THR A 434 -5.83 8.33 16.56
C THR A 434 -6.68 9.34 17.32
N ASP A 435 -7.09 10.42 16.64
CA ASP A 435 -8.06 11.40 17.14
C ASP A 435 -9.33 11.37 16.24
N GLU A 436 -10.32 10.58 16.64
CA GLU A 436 -11.54 10.41 15.83
C GLU A 436 -12.35 11.70 15.66
N ASN A 437 -12.15 12.67 16.57
CA ASN A 437 -12.85 13.95 16.62
C ASN A 437 -12.14 15.06 15.83
N ALA A 438 -10.96 14.79 15.27
CA ALA A 438 -10.25 15.79 14.46
C ALA A 438 -11.09 16.20 13.24
N SER A 439 -11.17 17.51 13.00
CA SER A 439 -11.91 18.09 11.88
C SER A 439 -11.23 17.80 10.52
N ASP A 440 -9.90 17.81 10.50
CA ASP A 440 -9.11 17.41 9.33
C ASP A 440 -8.96 15.87 9.30
N PRO A 441 -9.39 15.18 8.23
CA PRO A 441 -9.20 13.74 8.08
C PRO A 441 -7.75 13.26 8.21
N ASN A 442 -6.76 14.06 7.79
CA ASN A 442 -5.34 13.72 7.92
C ASN A 442 -4.88 13.73 9.39
N HIS A 443 -5.53 14.54 10.23
CA HIS A 443 -5.18 14.64 11.65
C HIS A 443 -5.85 13.55 12.49
N LYS A 444 -6.75 12.75 11.90
CA LYS A 444 -7.38 11.63 12.59
C LYS A 444 -6.42 10.48 12.92
N ASP A 445 -5.33 10.36 12.18
CA ASP A 445 -4.32 9.32 12.37
C ASP A 445 -2.92 9.87 12.12
N PHE A 446 -2.30 10.40 13.17
CA PHE A 446 -1.08 11.21 13.06
C PHE A 446 0.13 10.53 13.71
N ILE A 447 1.31 11.01 13.34
CA ILE A 447 2.60 10.63 13.92
C ILE A 447 3.12 11.83 14.72
N LEU A 448 3.42 11.63 16.00
CA LEU A 448 4.05 12.64 16.86
C LEU A 448 5.26 12.03 17.60
N SER A 449 6.45 12.34 17.12
CA SER A 449 7.73 11.86 17.63
C SER A 449 8.01 12.37 19.05
N PRO A 450 8.44 11.50 19.98
CA PRO A 450 8.96 11.92 21.28
C PRO A 450 10.46 12.26 21.25
N VAL A 451 11.10 12.27 20.08
CA VAL A 451 12.54 12.56 19.92
C VAL A 451 12.71 13.88 19.19
N GLU A 452 13.65 14.72 19.64
CA GLU A 452 13.97 15.97 18.95
C GLU A 452 14.34 15.74 17.47
N PRO A 453 13.81 16.54 16.53
CA PRO A 453 13.10 17.82 16.73
C PRO A 453 11.58 17.72 16.95
N PHE A 454 11.04 16.55 17.32
CA PHE A 454 9.61 16.27 17.56
C PHE A 454 8.75 16.42 16.32
N PHE A 455 9.05 15.62 15.30
CA PHE A 455 8.21 15.54 14.11
C PHE A 455 6.73 15.34 14.47
N ASP A 456 5.87 16.23 13.99
CA ASP A 456 4.41 16.13 14.05
C ASP A 456 3.88 16.15 12.60
N SER A 457 3.17 15.10 12.20
CA SER A 457 2.62 14.99 10.84
C SER A 457 1.52 16.02 10.55
N ARG A 458 0.96 16.64 11.59
CA ARG A 458 -0.07 17.68 11.50
C ARG A 458 0.51 19.07 11.26
N ASP A 459 1.82 19.24 11.42
CA ASP A 459 2.49 20.52 11.18
C ASP A 459 2.59 20.82 9.67
N PRO A 460 1.96 21.91 9.19
CA PRO A 460 2.02 22.30 7.78
C PRO A 460 3.44 22.47 7.23
N GLN A 461 4.41 22.90 8.06
CA GLN A 461 5.79 23.09 7.59
C GLN A 461 6.45 21.76 7.22
N ASN A 462 6.13 20.68 7.93
CA ASN A 462 6.61 19.35 7.58
C ASN A 462 6.03 18.88 6.26
N VAL A 463 4.77 19.23 5.99
CA VAL A 463 4.11 18.94 4.72
C VAL A 463 4.78 19.66 3.55
N GLU A 464 5.09 20.94 3.72
CA GLU A 464 5.81 21.77 2.74
C GLU A 464 7.21 21.21 2.44
N LYS A 465 7.88 20.64 3.45
CA LYS A 465 9.16 19.92 3.30
C LYS A 465 9.05 18.54 2.65
N GLY A 466 7.85 18.11 2.25
CA GLY A 466 7.66 16.81 1.61
C GLY A 466 7.54 15.64 2.58
N LEU A 467 7.36 15.88 3.90
CA LEU A 467 7.19 14.84 4.90
C LEU A 467 5.72 14.37 5.02
N PRO A 468 5.48 13.12 5.48
CA PRO A 468 4.14 12.54 5.56
C PRO A 468 3.15 13.33 6.43
N GLN A 469 1.89 13.43 5.99
CA GLN A 469 0.83 14.20 6.67
C GLN A 469 0.09 13.35 7.72
N ASN A 470 0.13 12.03 7.58
CA ASN A 470 -0.55 11.09 8.46
C ASN A 470 0.23 9.76 8.54
N ALA A 471 -0.19 8.86 9.43
CA ALA A 471 0.55 7.63 9.72
C ALA A 471 0.51 6.59 8.60
N ASP A 472 -0.57 6.53 7.81
CA ASP A 472 -0.65 5.64 6.65
C ASP A 472 0.22 6.14 5.50
N GLU A 473 0.27 7.45 5.25
CA GLU A 473 1.19 8.05 4.30
C GLU A 473 2.64 7.83 4.73
N ASN A 474 2.93 7.91 6.03
CA ASN A 474 4.26 7.60 6.57
C ASN A 474 4.65 6.14 6.27
N GLY A 475 3.70 5.22 6.39
CA GLY A 475 3.87 3.83 5.99
C GLY A 475 4.25 3.68 4.51
N ALA A 476 3.47 4.28 3.60
CA ALA A 476 3.74 4.24 2.16
C ALA A 476 5.08 4.90 1.79
N TYR A 477 5.40 6.03 2.43
CA TYR A 477 6.68 6.73 2.28
C TYR A 477 7.86 5.86 2.69
N ASN A 478 7.78 5.17 3.84
CA ASN A 478 8.85 4.32 4.30
C ASN A 478 8.96 2.99 3.52
N ILE A 479 7.85 2.47 2.98
CA ILE A 479 7.90 1.38 1.99
C ILE A 479 8.66 1.82 0.74
N ALA A 480 8.39 3.02 0.23
CA ALA A 480 9.14 3.58 -0.89
C ALA A 480 10.63 3.76 -0.54
N ARG A 481 10.96 4.25 0.66
CA ARG A 481 12.35 4.40 1.13
C ARG A 481 13.10 3.07 1.23
N LYS A 482 12.44 1.97 1.58
CA LYS A 482 13.06 0.63 1.47
C LYS A 482 13.40 0.27 0.03
N GLY A 483 12.68 0.80 -0.96
CA GLY A 483 13.04 0.73 -2.37
C GLY A 483 14.40 1.38 -2.69
N ILE A 484 14.76 2.47 -2.01
CA ILE A 484 16.09 3.11 -2.18
C ILE A 484 17.19 2.13 -1.77
N ILE A 485 17.00 1.43 -0.64
CA ILE A 485 17.94 0.40 -0.17
C ILE A 485 18.04 -0.73 -1.20
N ILE A 486 16.92 -1.19 -1.75
CA ILE A 486 16.90 -2.23 -2.80
C ILE A 486 17.69 -1.79 -4.04
N LEU A 487 17.45 -0.58 -4.56
CA LEU A 487 18.16 -0.04 -5.73
C LEU A 487 19.66 0.15 -5.46
N LYS A 488 20.02 0.58 -4.25
CA LYS A 488 21.42 0.67 -3.81
C LYS A 488 22.09 -0.71 -3.81
N LYS A 489 21.43 -1.73 -3.23
CA LYS A 489 21.92 -3.12 -3.26
C LYS A 489 22.13 -3.63 -4.68
N LEU A 490 21.18 -3.38 -5.60
CA LEU A 490 21.36 -3.74 -7.01
C LEU A 490 22.59 -3.06 -7.62
N SER A 491 22.80 -1.78 -7.33
CA SER A 491 23.97 -1.03 -7.80
C SER A 491 25.28 -1.62 -7.25
N ASP A 492 25.31 -1.96 -5.96
CA ASP A 492 26.47 -2.56 -5.30
C ASP A 492 26.78 -3.97 -5.85
N LEU A 493 25.75 -4.79 -6.08
CA LEU A 493 25.92 -6.13 -6.69
C LEU A 493 26.51 -6.03 -8.10
N LYS A 494 26.08 -5.03 -8.90
CA LYS A 494 26.65 -4.78 -10.23
C LYS A 494 28.10 -4.33 -10.16
N ASN A 495 28.43 -3.43 -9.23
CA ASN A 495 29.81 -2.99 -9.00
C ASN A 495 30.74 -4.14 -8.59
N ASN A 496 30.20 -5.10 -7.83
CA ASN A 496 30.89 -6.33 -7.45
C ASN A 496 30.85 -7.42 -8.54
N LYS A 497 30.49 -7.06 -9.78
CA LYS A 497 30.42 -7.94 -10.96
C LYS A 497 29.56 -9.21 -10.76
N LYS A 498 28.56 -9.15 -9.88
CA LYS A 498 27.64 -10.28 -9.66
C LYS A 498 26.70 -10.45 -10.85
N ASN A 499 26.50 -11.69 -11.28
CA ASN A 499 25.49 -12.03 -12.27
C ASN A 499 24.09 -11.97 -11.66
N PHE A 500 23.21 -11.11 -12.18
CA PHE A 500 21.83 -11.00 -11.68
C PHE A 500 20.97 -12.24 -11.92
N GLU A 501 21.40 -13.15 -12.80
CA GLU A 501 20.71 -14.43 -13.00
C GLU A 501 20.87 -15.39 -11.81
N GLU A 502 21.94 -15.21 -11.04
CA GLU A 502 22.24 -15.98 -9.81
C GLU A 502 21.75 -15.24 -8.56
N MET A 503 21.08 -14.09 -8.74
CA MET A 503 20.59 -13.29 -7.64
C MET A 503 19.49 -14.03 -6.87
N SER A 504 19.70 -14.12 -5.57
CA SER A 504 18.76 -14.70 -4.61
C SER A 504 17.95 -13.62 -3.92
N TRP A 505 16.90 -14.00 -3.19
CA TRP A 505 16.14 -13.04 -2.40
C TRP A 505 17.00 -12.35 -1.31
N SER A 506 17.91 -13.08 -0.66
CA SER A 506 18.77 -12.51 0.39
C SER A 506 19.63 -11.35 -0.11
N ASP A 507 19.91 -11.27 -1.42
CA ASP A 507 20.69 -10.19 -2.01
C ASP A 507 19.96 -8.84 -2.01
N ILE A 508 18.63 -8.85 -2.02
CA ILE A 508 17.77 -7.64 -2.03
C ILE A 508 16.90 -7.51 -0.78
N TYR A 509 17.00 -8.46 0.16
CA TYR A 509 16.29 -8.42 1.43
C TYR A 509 16.78 -7.23 2.26
N VAL A 510 15.86 -6.41 2.78
CA VAL A 510 16.19 -5.30 3.67
C VAL A 510 15.96 -5.75 5.11
N SER A 511 17.02 -5.95 5.89
CA SER A 511 16.91 -6.32 7.31
C SER A 511 16.41 -5.15 8.17
N ASP A 512 15.96 -5.44 9.39
CA ASP A 512 15.53 -4.39 10.34
C ASP A 512 16.69 -3.47 10.73
N VAL A 513 17.90 -4.02 10.88
CA VAL A 513 19.10 -3.24 11.21
C VAL A 513 19.52 -2.36 10.03
N GLU A 514 19.46 -2.87 8.80
CA GLU A 514 19.73 -2.08 7.61
C GLU A 514 18.72 -0.93 7.45
N TRP A 515 17.44 -1.22 7.71
CA TRP A 515 16.39 -0.20 7.72
C TRP A 515 16.63 0.87 8.78
N ASP A 516 16.91 0.47 10.03
CA ASP A 516 17.17 1.40 11.14
C ASP A 516 18.38 2.30 10.82
N ASN A 517 19.46 1.74 10.27
CA ASN A 517 20.65 2.51 9.88
C ASN A 517 20.33 3.52 8.77
N PHE A 518 19.60 3.09 7.73
CA PHE A 518 19.22 3.96 6.63
C PHE A 518 18.26 5.08 7.08
N ALA A 519 17.29 4.75 7.93
CA ALA A 519 16.29 5.70 8.40
C ALA A 519 16.92 6.85 9.19
N VAL A 520 17.92 6.53 10.02
CA VAL A 520 18.70 7.51 10.80
C VAL A 520 19.60 8.36 9.91
N GLU A 521 20.34 7.76 8.96
CA GLU A 521 21.25 8.48 8.06
C GLU A 521 20.52 9.45 7.11
N GLY A 522 19.35 9.06 6.60
CA GLY A 522 18.56 9.93 5.71
C GLY A 522 17.91 11.12 6.44
N GLY A 523 17.72 10.99 7.75
CA GLY A 523 17.13 12.01 8.61
C GLY A 523 18.02 13.22 8.89
N THR A 524 19.34 13.03 8.83
CA THR A 524 20.33 14.09 9.07
C THR A 524 20.52 15.08 7.91
N SER A 525 19.78 14.90 6.82
CA SER A 525 19.92 15.67 5.56
C SER A 525 18.78 16.66 5.28
N ILE A 526 17.81 16.81 6.20
CA ILE A 526 16.63 17.69 6.05
C ILE A 526 16.72 18.89 7.01
#